data_AF-F8AP21-F1
#
_entry.id   AF-F8AP21-F1
#
_cell.length_a   1.000
_cell.length_b   1.000
_cell.length_c   1.000
_cell.angle_alpha   90.00
_cell.angle_beta   90.00
_cell.angle_gamma   90.00
#
_symmetry.space_group_name_H-M   'P 1'
#
loop_
_entity.id
_entity.type
_entity.pdbx_description
1 polymer ?
#
loop_
_entity_poly.entity_id
_entity_poly.type
_entity_poly.pdbx_seq_one_letter_code
_entity_poly.pdbx_strand_id
1 'polypeptide(L)'
;MDADLLNLLKKMAKKDRKRVEIILKKIDEIVENPHHYKNLRKPMEDFKRVHIDKSFVLIFTVDDNEKKVVFVDFAHHDEIYTNKRLSNIMEKLHRE
;
A
#
# COMPACT_ATOMS: atom_id res chain seq x y z
N MET A 1 -7.81 13.20 -7.00
CA MET A 1 -7.82 12.37 -5.77
C MET A 1 -9.17 11.69 -5.69
N ASP A 2 -9.16 10.37 -5.68
CA ASP A 2 -10.37 9.55 -5.64
C ASP A 2 -11.17 9.84 -4.36
N ALA A 3 -12.45 10.18 -4.48
CA ALA A 3 -13.28 10.59 -3.34
C ALA A 3 -13.44 9.46 -2.31
N ASP A 4 -13.32 8.21 -2.77
CA ASP A 4 -13.44 7.02 -1.93
C ASP A 4 -12.23 6.84 -0.99
N LEU A 5 -11.02 7.08 -1.51
CA LEU A 5 -9.79 7.03 -0.72
C LEU A 5 -9.82 8.08 0.40
N LEU A 6 -10.31 9.29 0.10
CA LEU A 6 -10.42 10.37 1.09
C LEU A 6 -11.37 10.01 2.24
N ASN A 7 -12.49 9.35 1.93
CA ASN A 7 -13.47 8.91 2.92
C ASN A 7 -12.96 7.74 3.77
N LEU A 8 -12.21 6.81 3.17
CA LEU A 8 -11.54 5.73 3.90
C LEU A 8 -10.51 6.28 4.90
N LEU A 9 -9.67 7.20 4.44
CA LEU A 9 -8.66 7.87 5.27
C LEU A 9 -9.30 8.66 6.41
N LYS A 10 -10.40 9.39 6.14
CA LYS A 10 -11.18 10.08 7.18
C LYS A 10 -11.75 9.12 8.23
N LYS A 11 -12.27 7.96 7.82
CA LYS A 11 -12.78 6.94 8.76
C LYS A 11 -11.67 6.36 9.61
N MET A 12 -10.50 6.04 9.03
CA MET A 12 -9.34 5.57 9.78
C MET A 12 -8.79 6.65 10.73
N ALA A 13 -8.79 7.92 10.31
CA ALA A 13 -8.28 9.03 11.12
C ALA A 13 -9.08 9.23 12.41
N LYS A 14 -10.37 8.84 12.42
CA LYS A 14 -11.19 8.86 13.64
C LYS A 14 -10.73 7.84 14.69
N LYS A 15 -10.11 6.74 14.27
CA LYS A 15 -9.66 5.67 15.18
C LYS A 15 -8.18 5.86 15.58
N ASP A 16 -7.33 6.19 14.62
CA ASP A 16 -5.88 6.31 14.80
C ASP A 16 -5.31 7.48 14.00
N ARG A 17 -5.59 8.71 14.44
CA ARG A 17 -5.16 9.94 13.74
C ARG A 17 -3.64 9.99 13.48
N LYS A 18 -2.82 9.65 14.48
CA LYS A 18 -1.35 9.64 14.36
C LYS A 18 -0.86 8.70 13.25
N ARG A 19 -1.45 7.51 13.15
CA ARG A 19 -1.07 6.54 12.10
C ARG A 19 -1.46 7.06 10.73
N VAL A 20 -2.65 7.65 10.59
CA VAL A 20 -3.08 8.22 9.32
C VAL A 20 -2.18 9.37 8.88
N GLU A 21 -1.73 10.24 9.79
CA GLU A 21 -0.76 11.29 9.45
C GLU A 21 0.57 10.71 8.95
N ILE A 22 1.09 9.65 9.57
CA ILE A 22 2.31 8.97 9.13
C ILE A 22 2.10 8.33 7.75
N ILE A 23 0.96 7.66 7.54
CA ILE A 23 0.61 7.05 6.27
C ILE A 23 0.49 8.14 5.19
N LEU A 24 -0.21 9.24 5.45
CA LEU A 24 -0.37 10.35 4.51
C LEU A 24 0.98 10.95 4.11
N LYS A 25 1.88 11.19 5.08
CA LYS A 25 3.24 11.64 4.78
C LYS A 25 3.99 10.65 3.91
N LYS A 26 3.86 9.34 4.19
CA LYS A 26 4.51 8.33 3.38
C LYS A 26 3.89 8.22 1.99
N ILE A 27 2.56 8.35 1.86
CA ILE A 27 1.87 8.41 0.57
C ILE A 27 2.43 9.55 -0.27
N ASP A 28 2.60 10.74 0.31
CA ASP A 28 3.18 11.90 -0.36
C ASP A 28 4.62 11.60 -0.85
N GLU A 29 5.47 11.04 0.02
CA GLU A 29 6.81 10.58 -0.35
C GLU A 29 6.79 9.50 -1.47
N ILE A 30 5.82 8.60 -1.46
CA ILE A 30 5.66 7.56 -2.48
C ILE A 30 5.21 8.17 -3.81
N VAL A 31 4.26 9.10 -3.78
CA VAL A 31 3.76 9.76 -4.99
C VAL A 31 4.88 10.60 -5.63
N GLU A 32 5.73 11.23 -4.81
CA GLU A 32 6.88 12.00 -5.32
C GLU A 32 7.94 11.09 -5.95
N ASN A 33 8.26 9.94 -5.34
CA ASN A 33 9.26 9.03 -5.90
C ASN A 33 8.92 7.53 -5.73
N PRO A 34 7.96 7.01 -6.51
CA PRO A 34 7.43 5.67 -6.29
C PRO A 34 8.42 4.55 -6.70
N HIS A 35 9.37 4.85 -7.58
CA HIS A 35 10.35 3.87 -8.07
C HIS A 35 11.49 3.60 -7.08
N HIS A 36 11.71 4.49 -6.11
CA HIS A 36 12.78 4.37 -5.11
C HIS A 36 12.58 3.19 -4.15
N TYR A 37 11.35 2.67 -4.03
CA TYR A 37 11.02 1.62 -3.08
C TYR A 37 11.34 0.21 -3.60
N LYS A 38 11.73 -0.66 -2.65
CA LYS A 38 12.03 -2.07 -2.93
C LYS A 38 10.77 -2.84 -3.24
N ASN A 39 10.91 -3.74 -4.19
CA ASN A 39 9.86 -4.69 -4.52
C ASN A 39 9.75 -5.75 -3.41
N LEU A 40 8.59 -6.40 -3.35
CA LEU A 40 8.37 -7.59 -2.53
C LEU A 40 9.18 -8.76 -3.09
N ARG A 41 9.32 -9.82 -2.27
CA ARG A 41 9.99 -11.05 -2.70
C ARG A 41 9.06 -11.85 -3.62
N LYS A 42 9.65 -12.69 -4.47
CA LYS A 42 8.92 -13.63 -5.32
C LYS A 42 7.91 -14.44 -4.48
N PRO A 43 6.68 -14.65 -4.96
CA PRO A 43 6.15 -14.33 -6.29
C PRO A 43 5.57 -12.91 -6.46
N MET A 44 5.68 -12.04 -5.46
CA MET A 44 5.03 -10.71 -5.43
C MET A 44 5.93 -9.59 -5.97
N GLU A 45 6.80 -9.88 -6.94
CA GLU A 45 7.82 -8.93 -7.38
C GLU A 45 7.28 -7.68 -8.08
N ASP A 46 6.03 -7.72 -8.56
CA ASP A 46 5.33 -6.57 -9.15
C ASP A 46 4.87 -5.52 -8.11
N PHE A 47 4.80 -5.91 -6.84
CA PHE A 47 4.37 -5.03 -5.77
C PHE A 47 5.58 -4.40 -5.07
N LYS A 48 5.46 -3.11 -4.74
CA LYS A 48 6.42 -2.39 -3.91
C LYS A 48 5.99 -2.42 -2.46
N ARG A 49 6.98 -2.44 -1.56
CA ARG A 49 6.77 -2.36 -0.12
C ARG A 49 7.50 -1.18 0.47
N VAL A 50 6.85 -0.55 1.44
CA VAL A 50 7.45 0.48 2.27
C VAL A 50 7.11 0.21 3.73
N HIS A 51 8.12 0.28 4.59
CA HIS A 51 7.88 0.18 6.03
C HIS A 51 7.25 1.48 6.52
N ILE A 52 6.13 1.31 7.22
CA ILE A 52 5.43 2.38 7.91
C ILE A 52 5.65 2.16 9.40
N ASP A 53 6.18 3.17 10.07
CA ASP A 53 6.47 3.10 11.50
C ASP A 53 7.46 1.93 11.80
N LYS A 54 7.29 1.21 12.91
CA LYS A 54 8.23 0.17 13.36
C LYS A 54 7.90 -1.24 12.88
N SER A 55 6.63 -1.48 12.60
CA SER A 55 6.05 -2.82 12.55
C SER A 55 5.14 -3.05 11.34
N PHE A 56 4.67 -1.99 10.70
CA PHE A 56 3.73 -2.06 9.60
C PHE A 56 4.43 -1.87 8.25
N VAL A 57 3.80 -2.40 7.21
CA VAL A 57 4.27 -2.25 5.83
C VAL A 57 3.06 -1.91 4.97
N LEU A 58 3.27 -0.93 4.11
CA LEU A 58 2.33 -0.55 3.08
C LEU A 58 2.79 -1.15 1.75
N ILE A 59 1.87 -1.81 1.07
CA ILE A 59 2.08 -2.47 -0.21
C ILE A 59 1.36 -1.65 -1.27
N PHE A 60 2.05 -1.33 -2.34
CA PHE A 60 1.49 -0.54 -3.43
C PHE A 60 2.08 -0.97 -4.78
N THR A 61 1.36 -0.70 -5.87
CA THR A 61 1.87 -0.81 -7.24
C THR A 61 1.95 0.57 -7.85
N VAL A 62 2.71 0.67 -8.92
CA VAL A 62 2.90 1.90 -9.68
C VAL A 62 2.52 1.55 -11.11
N ASP A 63 1.45 2.17 -11.59
CA ASP A 63 1.04 2.05 -12.98
C ASP A 63 1.71 3.18 -13.76
N ASP A 64 2.76 2.85 -14.51
CA ASP A 64 3.53 3.81 -15.30
C ASP A 64 2.70 4.36 -16.48
N ASN A 65 1.80 3.53 -17.03
CA ASN A 65 0.93 3.93 -18.15
C ASN A 65 -0.04 5.03 -17.71
N GLU A 66 -0.69 4.84 -16.55
CA GLU A 66 -1.62 5.82 -16.02
C GLU A 66 -0.96 6.88 -15.12
N LYS A 67 0.33 6.74 -14.81
CA LYS A 67 1.07 7.52 -13.80
C LYS A 67 0.34 7.57 -12.46
N LYS A 68 -0.19 6.43 -12.02
CA LYS A 68 -0.96 6.30 -10.78
C LYS A 68 -0.24 5.36 -9.82
N VAL A 69 -0.31 5.69 -8.53
CA VAL A 69 0.11 4.80 -7.45
C VAL A 69 -1.13 4.14 -6.87
N VAL A 70 -1.17 2.82 -6.89
CA VAL A 70 -2.29 2.04 -6.37
C VAL A 70 -1.87 1.40 -5.06
N PHE A 71 -2.49 1.84 -3.96
CA PHE A 71 -2.27 1.26 -2.63
C PHE A 71 -3.09 -0.02 -2.49
N VAL A 72 -2.40 -1.12 -2.24
CA VAL A 72 -2.98 -2.48 -2.28
C VAL A 72 -3.40 -2.94 -0.89
N ASP A 73 -2.46 -2.92 0.07
CA ASP A 73 -2.74 -3.40 1.43
C ASP A 73 -1.79 -2.76 2.46
N PHE A 74 -2.16 -2.83 3.74
CA PHE A 74 -1.40 -2.30 4.87
C PHE A 74 -1.50 -3.29 6.03
N ALA A 75 -0.39 -3.94 6.38
CA ALA A 75 -0.37 -5.02 7.37
C ALA A 75 0.93 -5.03 8.18
N HIS A 76 0.96 -5.78 9.27
CA HIS A 76 2.19 -6.04 10.02
C HIS A 76 3.16 -6.86 9.16
N HIS A 77 4.47 -6.59 9.26
CA HIS A 77 5.49 -7.27 8.43
C HIS A 77 5.47 -8.81 8.57
N ASP A 78 5.07 -9.30 9.74
CA ASP A 78 4.91 -10.73 10.03
C ASP A 78 3.73 -11.34 9.24
N GLU A 79 2.66 -10.57 9.08
CA GLU A 79 1.42 -11.05 8.46
C GLU A 79 1.48 -11.00 6.95
N ILE A 80 2.25 -10.11 6.32
CA ILE A 80 2.25 -9.91 4.85
C ILE A 80 2.44 -11.20 4.06
N TYR A 81 3.35 -12.07 4.49
CA TYR A 81 3.65 -13.30 3.76
C TYR A 81 2.69 -14.46 4.11
N THR A 82 1.94 -14.34 5.19
CA THR A 82 0.99 -15.35 5.67
C THR A 82 -0.46 -14.96 5.38
N ASN A 83 -0.70 -13.69 5.03
CA ASN A 83 -2.03 -13.13 4.89
C ASN A 83 -2.67 -13.59 3.57
N LYS A 84 -3.68 -14.46 3.68
CA LYS A 84 -4.52 -14.92 2.56
C LYS A 84 -5.13 -13.77 1.76
N ARG A 85 -5.25 -12.58 2.36
CA ARG A 85 -5.80 -11.38 1.69
C ARG A 85 -4.95 -10.94 0.51
N LEU A 86 -3.62 -10.99 0.61
CA LEU A 86 -2.73 -10.66 -0.50
C LEU A 86 -2.83 -11.69 -1.62
N SER A 87 -2.89 -12.99 -1.28
CA SER A 87 -3.13 -14.06 -2.24
C SER A 87 -4.43 -13.86 -3.02
N ASN A 88 -5.52 -13.50 -2.32
CA ASN A 88 -6.82 -13.24 -2.96
C ASN A 88 -6.81 -12.01 -3.88
N ILE A 89 -6.05 -10.96 -3.52
CA ILE A 89 -5.90 -9.77 -4.36
C ILE A 89 -5.10 -10.11 -5.62
N MET A 90 -4.06 -10.94 -5.50
CA MET A 90 -3.32 -11.43 -6.66
C MET A 90 -4.17 -12.28 -7.60
N GLU A 91 -5.02 -13.17 -7.05
CA GLU A 91 -5.97 -13.94 -7.88
C GLU A 91 -6.97 -13.05 -8.62
N LYS A 92 -7.38 -11.93 -8.03
CA LYS A 92 -8.24 -10.96 -8.71
C LYS A 92 -7.49 -10.24 -9.82
N LEU A 93 -6.29 -9.74 -9.54
CA LEU A 93 -5.47 -9.01 -10.53
C LEU A 93 -5.04 -9.88 -11.71
N HIS A 94 -4.83 -11.19 -11.52
CA HIS A 94 -4.45 -12.10 -12.61
C HIS A 94 -5.66 -12.62 -13.42
N ARG A 95 -6.89 -12.35 -12.99
CA ARG A 95 -8.12 -12.75 -13.70
C ARG A 95 -8.67 -11.68 -14.65
N GLU A 96 -8.10 -10.47 -14.65
CA GLU A 96 -8.50 -9.36 -15.53
C GLU A 96 -7.52 -9.18 -16.69
#